data_AF-A0AAV9PHW9-F1
#
_entry.id   AF-A0AAV9PHW9-F1
#
_cell.length_a   1.000
_cell.length_b   1.000
_cell.length_c   1.000
_cell.angle_alpha   90.00
_cell.angle_beta   90.00
_cell.angle_gamma   90.00
#
_symmetry.space_group_name_H-M   'P 1'
#
loop_
_entity.id
_entity.type
_entity.pdbx_description
1 polymer ?
#
loop_
_entity_poly.entity_id
_entity_poly.type
_entity_poly.pdbx_seq_one_letter_code
_entity_poly.pdbx_strand_id
1 'polypeptide(L)'
;MVSFRQSTVLLSLLSWSFASNPRPYPPPDAHLQTTSILNHESYLDGLDDHQWYLDNIPFIDVPDKSMQDVYYYRASVIKRHLKWAHEGHGFIETEFIHPVSWASKFQLRWLRDQDYAKNLIEAYTRGGIEKLSYITYTHYVHRGILEHAQATGDIPFLVSQLDGMVSIYHLWNTTRDNRTGLYHRNPLQDAQEYSLPGYLTGGPGGGPMQEWNDFGLSSSMGGGK
;
A
#
# COMPACT_ATOMS: atom_id res chain seq x y z
N MET A 1 50.44 40.93 31.83
CA MET A 1 49.05 40.99 32.30
C MET A 1 48.17 40.42 31.18
N VAL A 2 47.82 39.14 31.27
CA VAL A 2 47.14 38.40 30.19
C VAL A 2 45.64 38.71 30.25
N SER A 3 45.10 39.25 29.16
CA SER A 3 43.68 39.62 29.02
C SER A 3 42.89 38.42 28.50
N PHE A 4 41.94 37.92 29.29
CA PHE A 4 40.96 36.92 28.88
C PHE A 4 39.79 37.63 28.18
N ARG A 5 39.56 37.32 26.89
CA ARG A 5 38.30 37.67 26.22
C ARG A 5 37.27 36.57 26.50
N GLN A 6 36.18 36.92 27.18
CA GLN A 6 34.98 36.08 27.24
C GLN A 6 34.27 36.11 25.88
N SER A 7 34.09 34.95 25.26
CA SER A 7 33.23 34.80 24.09
C SER A 7 31.82 34.44 24.55
N THR A 8 30.90 35.39 24.45
CA THR A 8 29.46 35.14 24.62
C THR A 8 28.91 34.53 23.33
N VAL A 9 28.52 33.26 23.37
CA VAL A 9 27.82 32.62 22.25
C VAL A 9 26.32 32.95 22.38
N LEU A 10 25.81 33.77 21.45
CA LEU A 10 24.36 33.95 21.28
C LEU A 10 23.79 32.67 20.64
N LEU A 11 22.96 31.92 21.36
CA LEU A 11 22.08 30.93 20.75
C LEU A 11 20.87 31.65 20.14
N SER A 12 20.84 31.73 18.82
CA SER A 12 19.64 32.05 18.05
C SER A 12 18.66 30.87 18.15
N LEU A 13 17.51 31.09 18.79
CA LEU A 13 16.37 30.17 18.72
C LEU A 13 15.80 30.25 17.29
N LEU A 14 16.09 29.25 16.46
CA LEU A 14 15.35 29.05 15.20
C LEU A 14 13.95 28.52 15.55
N SER A 15 12.94 29.36 15.35
CA SER A 15 11.55 28.93 15.28
C SER A 15 11.41 27.97 14.09
N TRP A 16 11.13 26.70 14.35
CA TRP A 16 10.70 25.78 13.31
C TRP A 16 9.25 26.10 12.97
N SER A 17 9.02 26.85 11.91
CA SER A 17 7.71 26.88 11.26
C SER A 17 7.53 25.52 10.60
N PHE A 18 6.56 24.73 11.05
CA PHE A 18 6.05 23.61 10.26
C PHE A 18 5.49 24.20 8.97
N ALA A 19 6.24 24.08 7.88
CA ALA A 19 5.74 24.44 6.56
C ALA A 19 4.58 23.50 6.26
N SER A 20 3.36 24.04 6.21
CA SER A 20 2.25 23.40 5.51
C SER A 20 2.72 23.20 4.08
N ASN A 21 3.08 21.98 3.68
CA ASN A 21 3.38 21.68 2.28
C ASN A 21 2.11 21.97 1.47
N PRO A 22 2.03 23.08 0.72
CA PRO A 22 0.85 23.35 -0.06
C PRO A 22 0.80 22.33 -1.20
N ARG A 23 -0.37 21.74 -1.42
CA ARG A 23 -0.55 20.77 -2.51
C ARG A 23 -0.08 21.39 -3.84
N PRO A 24 0.71 20.66 -4.65
CA PRO A 24 1.19 21.19 -5.93
C PRO A 24 0.05 21.41 -6.95
N TYR A 25 -1.12 20.81 -6.72
CA TYR A 25 -2.30 20.97 -7.57
C TYR A 25 -3.58 21.17 -6.73
N PRO A 26 -4.53 22.00 -7.19
CA PRO A 26 -5.85 22.08 -6.59
C PRO A 26 -6.58 20.73 -6.74
N PRO A 27 -7.50 20.38 -5.83
CA PRO A 27 -8.32 19.19 -5.94
C PRO A 27 -8.97 19.08 -7.34
N PRO A 28 -9.06 17.88 -7.93
CA PRO A 28 -9.67 17.68 -9.25
C PRO A 28 -11.09 18.28 -9.39
N ASP A 29 -11.80 18.41 -8.27
CA ASP A 29 -13.18 18.88 -8.12
C ASP A 29 -13.29 20.33 -7.61
N ALA A 30 -12.19 21.08 -7.52
CA ALA A 30 -12.18 22.46 -7.01
C ALA A 30 -13.11 23.45 -7.77
N HIS A 31 -13.54 23.07 -8.97
CA HIS A 31 -14.44 23.85 -9.83
C HIS A 31 -15.94 23.58 -9.57
N LEU A 32 -16.28 22.55 -8.77
CA LEU A 32 -17.66 22.23 -8.44
C LEU A 32 -18.12 23.06 -7.23
N GLN A 33 -19.26 23.74 -7.34
CA GLN A 33 -19.92 24.31 -6.16
C GLN A 33 -20.42 23.17 -5.27
N THR A 34 -19.68 22.88 -4.21
CA THR A 34 -20.06 21.82 -3.27
C THR A 34 -21.28 22.29 -2.47
N THR A 35 -22.33 21.48 -2.45
CA THR A 35 -23.36 21.61 -1.41
C THR A 35 -22.84 20.85 -0.20
N SER A 36 -22.41 21.56 0.84
CA SER A 36 -21.95 20.91 2.07
C SER A 36 -23.16 20.36 2.84
N ILE A 37 -23.58 19.14 2.47
CA ILE A 37 -24.69 18.43 3.12
C ILE A 37 -24.22 17.85 4.46
N LEU A 38 -22.94 17.47 4.56
CA LEU A 38 -22.33 16.85 5.72
C LEU A 38 -21.35 17.81 6.40
N ASN A 39 -21.37 17.85 7.73
CA ASN A 39 -20.30 18.47 8.50
C ASN A 39 -19.08 17.53 8.56
N HIS A 40 -18.21 17.59 7.55
CA HIS A 40 -17.06 16.67 7.42
C HIS A 40 -16.16 16.64 8.66
N GLU A 41 -15.89 17.79 9.29
CA GLU A 41 -15.03 17.87 10.48
C GLU A 41 -15.54 17.02 11.64
N SER A 42 -16.85 16.92 11.83
CA SER A 42 -17.43 16.13 12.93
C SER A 42 -17.20 14.61 12.80
N TYR A 43 -16.74 14.12 11.65
CA TYR A 43 -16.40 12.71 11.45
C TYR A 43 -14.93 12.39 11.75
N LEU A 44 -14.11 13.41 12.02
CA LEU A 44 -12.65 13.26 12.16
C LEU A 44 -12.18 13.22 13.61
N ASP A 45 -13.09 13.30 14.58
CA ASP A 45 -12.77 13.25 16.01
C ASP A 45 -11.91 12.01 16.35
N GLY A 46 -10.72 12.26 16.92
CA GLY A 46 -9.77 11.22 17.30
C GLY A 46 -8.84 10.74 16.18
N LEU A 47 -8.95 11.29 14.97
CA LEU A 47 -8.02 11.05 13.88
C LEU A 47 -6.89 12.09 13.86
N ASP A 48 -5.73 11.71 13.32
CA ASP A 48 -4.55 12.56 13.23
C ASP A 48 -4.58 13.43 11.97
N ASP A 49 -4.19 14.71 12.03
CA ASP A 49 -4.05 15.55 10.82
C ASP A 49 -5.32 15.51 9.93
N HIS A 50 -6.36 16.17 10.45
CA HIS A 50 -7.69 16.24 9.83
C HIS A 50 -7.65 16.70 8.37
N GLN A 51 -6.73 17.62 8.05
CA GLN A 51 -6.62 18.19 6.70
C GLN A 51 -6.38 17.11 5.66
N TRP A 52 -5.55 16.10 5.96
CA TRP A 52 -5.33 15.00 5.03
C TRP A 52 -6.65 14.26 4.70
N TYR A 53 -7.53 14.03 5.67
CA TYR A 53 -8.81 13.35 5.42
C TYR A 53 -9.77 14.22 4.62
N LEU A 54 -9.93 15.49 5.00
CA LEU A 54 -10.73 16.46 4.25
C LEU A 54 -10.32 16.50 2.77
N ASP A 55 -9.01 16.43 2.55
CA ASP A 55 -8.41 16.51 1.24
C ASP A 55 -8.56 15.25 0.41
N ASN A 56 -8.56 14.07 1.04
CA ASN A 56 -8.33 12.80 0.35
C ASN A 56 -9.48 11.80 0.39
N ILE A 57 -10.36 11.80 1.38
CA ILE A 57 -11.37 10.73 1.50
C ILE A 57 -12.79 11.20 1.15
N PRO A 58 -13.60 10.36 0.48
CA PRO A 58 -15.05 10.55 0.47
C PRO A 58 -15.58 10.54 1.91
N PHE A 59 -16.60 11.35 2.19
CA PHE A 59 -17.30 11.30 3.46
C PHE A 59 -18.61 10.56 3.24
N ILE A 60 -18.92 9.62 4.14
CA ILE A 60 -20.16 8.85 4.10
C ILE A 60 -20.91 9.05 5.42
N ASP A 61 -22.22 9.15 5.30
CA ASP A 61 -23.16 9.17 6.43
C ASP A 61 -24.08 7.97 6.25
N VAL A 62 -24.05 7.04 7.21
CA VAL A 62 -24.81 5.79 7.14
C VAL A 62 -25.54 5.54 8.46
N PRO A 63 -26.74 4.94 8.44
CA PRO A 63 -27.55 4.79 9.65
C PRO A 63 -26.94 3.86 10.70
N ASP A 64 -26.06 2.95 10.28
CA ASP A 64 -25.32 2.06 11.18
C ASP A 64 -24.00 2.71 11.63
N LYS A 65 -23.97 3.14 12.90
CA LYS A 65 -22.80 3.81 13.48
C LYS A 65 -21.55 2.94 13.47
N SER A 66 -21.67 1.61 13.66
CA SER A 66 -20.53 0.70 13.66
C SER A 66 -19.90 0.59 12.27
N MET A 67 -20.73 0.53 11.22
CA MET A 67 -20.25 0.53 9.84
C MET A 67 -19.56 1.85 9.48
N GLN A 68 -20.13 2.97 9.94
CA GLN A 68 -19.53 4.29 9.74
C GLN A 68 -18.17 4.40 10.44
N ASP A 69 -18.08 3.99 11.70
CA ASP A 69 -16.83 4.07 12.47
C ASP A 69 -15.75 3.17 11.85
N VAL A 70 -16.12 1.99 11.33
CA VAL A 70 -15.21 1.12 10.58
C VAL A 70 -14.70 1.81 9.30
N TYR A 71 -15.55 2.58 8.59
CA TYR A 71 -15.12 3.30 7.40
C TYR A 71 -14.02 4.31 7.71
N TYR A 72 -14.25 5.21 8.69
CA TYR A 72 -13.27 6.23 9.08
C TYR A 72 -12.02 5.62 9.72
N TYR A 73 -12.17 4.54 10.47
CA TYR A 73 -11.03 3.75 10.94
C TYR A 73 -10.19 3.20 9.77
N ARG A 74 -10.82 2.60 8.74
CA ARG A 74 -10.10 2.07 7.57
C ARG A 74 -9.42 3.16 6.75
N ALA A 75 -10.01 4.34 6.65
CA ALA A 75 -9.34 5.50 6.06
C ALA A 75 -8.03 5.85 6.82
N SER A 76 -8.06 5.82 8.16
CA SER A 76 -6.86 6.04 8.97
C SER A 76 -5.79 4.95 8.78
N VAL A 77 -6.21 3.70 8.56
CA VAL A 77 -5.29 2.61 8.23
C VAL A 77 -4.62 2.87 6.88
N ILE A 78 -5.39 3.19 5.83
CA ILE A 78 -4.85 3.53 4.50
C ILE A 78 -3.83 4.66 4.61
N LYS A 79 -4.16 5.76 5.32
CA LYS A 79 -3.23 6.87 5.55
C LYS A 79 -1.90 6.40 6.13
N ARG A 80 -1.93 5.56 7.17
CA ARG A 80 -0.71 5.04 7.82
C ARG A 80 0.17 4.19 6.90
N HIS A 81 -0.44 3.54 5.91
CA HIS A 81 0.23 2.72 4.91
C HIS A 81 0.74 3.52 3.70
N LEU A 82 0.38 4.80 3.55
CA LEU A 82 1.00 5.66 2.55
C LEU A 82 2.39 6.10 3.04
N LYS A 83 3.42 5.73 2.28
CA LYS A 83 4.82 6.09 2.56
C LYS A 83 5.43 6.73 1.33
N TRP A 84 6.06 7.88 1.53
CA TRP A 84 6.91 8.48 0.51
C TRP A 84 8.14 7.59 0.31
N ALA A 85 8.38 7.13 -0.91
CA ALA A 85 9.56 6.33 -1.25
C ALA A 85 10.77 7.26 -1.45
N HIS A 86 10.81 7.97 -2.57
CA HIS A 86 11.79 9.03 -2.85
C HIS A 86 11.36 9.87 -4.07
N GLU A 87 12.13 10.92 -4.35
CA GLU A 87 11.92 11.77 -5.52
C GLU A 87 11.96 10.96 -6.83
N GLY A 88 11.03 11.23 -7.73
CA GLY A 88 10.85 10.52 -9.01
C GLY A 88 9.98 9.27 -8.96
N HIS A 89 9.70 8.70 -7.77
CA HIS A 89 8.81 7.54 -7.60
C HIS A 89 7.59 7.82 -6.74
N GLY A 90 7.66 8.83 -5.87
CA GLY A 90 6.52 9.30 -5.10
C GLY A 90 6.10 8.35 -3.99
N PHE A 91 4.79 8.20 -3.80
CA PHE A 91 4.21 7.40 -2.73
C PHE A 91 4.04 5.92 -3.09
N ILE A 92 4.24 5.06 -2.10
CA ILE A 92 3.86 3.65 -2.11
C ILE A 92 2.88 3.37 -0.97
N GLU A 93 1.96 2.43 -1.19
CA GLU A 93 1.22 1.77 -0.10
C GLU A 93 2.14 0.75 0.56
N THR A 94 2.06 0.46 1.86
CA THR A 94 2.76 -0.69 2.49
C THR A 94 1.74 -1.75 2.92
N GLU A 95 2.11 -3.02 2.98
CA GLU A 95 1.25 -4.06 3.57
C GLU A 95 1.40 -4.10 5.10
N PHE A 96 2.65 -4.03 5.55
CA PHE A 96 3.00 -4.06 6.96
C PHE A 96 3.51 -2.67 7.39
N ILE A 97 3.24 -2.32 8.65
CA ILE A 97 3.79 -1.10 9.27
C ILE A 97 5.31 -1.25 9.45
N HIS A 98 5.76 -2.44 9.83
CA HIS A 98 7.17 -2.78 9.90
C HIS A 98 7.64 -3.31 8.54
N PRO A 99 8.82 -2.90 8.07
CA PRO A 99 9.33 -3.36 6.79
C PRO A 99 9.59 -4.86 6.83
N VAL A 100 9.03 -5.58 5.88
CA VAL A 100 9.31 -7.00 5.59
C VAL A 100 9.62 -7.15 4.11
N SER A 101 10.35 -8.19 3.74
CA SER A 101 10.81 -8.38 2.36
C SER A 101 9.75 -8.90 1.39
N TRP A 102 8.52 -9.19 1.86
CA TRP A 102 7.50 -9.92 1.09
C TRP A 102 6.12 -9.23 1.05
N ALA A 103 6.05 -7.90 0.92
CA ALA A 103 4.78 -7.17 0.93
C ALA A 103 4.09 -7.05 -0.46
N SER A 104 2.75 -7.13 -0.52
CA SER A 104 1.87 -6.89 -1.69
C SER A 104 0.65 -6.00 -1.33
N LYS A 105 0.05 -5.25 -2.29
CA LYS A 105 -0.84 -4.08 -2.00
C LYS A 105 -1.97 -3.89 -3.02
N PHE A 106 -3.13 -3.31 -2.62
CA PHE A 106 -4.06 -2.49 -3.46
C PHE A 106 -5.35 -2.04 -2.72
N GLN A 107 -5.52 -0.76 -2.32
CA GLN A 107 -6.85 -0.11 -2.08
C GLN A 107 -6.89 1.43 -2.26
N LEU A 108 -6.21 2.03 -3.24
CA LEU A 108 -6.06 3.51 -3.30
C LEU A 108 -7.04 4.27 -4.20
N ARG A 109 -7.93 3.59 -4.95
CA ARG A 109 -8.72 4.22 -6.03
C ARG A 109 -9.74 5.28 -5.59
N TRP A 110 -10.11 5.30 -4.30
CA TRP A 110 -11.08 6.24 -3.76
C TRP A 110 -10.44 7.48 -3.12
N LEU A 111 -9.10 7.56 -3.07
CA LEU A 111 -8.43 8.78 -2.63
C LEU A 111 -8.57 9.87 -3.71
N ARG A 112 -8.94 11.08 -3.30
CA ARG A 112 -9.13 12.22 -4.22
C ARG A 112 -7.82 12.64 -4.89
N ASP A 113 -6.72 12.64 -4.13
CA ASP A 113 -5.39 12.81 -4.72
C ASP A 113 -5.00 11.53 -5.45
N GLN A 114 -4.99 11.62 -6.78
CA GLN A 114 -4.72 10.49 -7.65
C GLN A 114 -3.24 10.10 -7.66
N ASP A 115 -2.34 10.98 -7.21
CA ASP A 115 -0.90 10.71 -7.26
C ASP A 115 -0.53 9.52 -6.39
N TYR A 116 -1.25 9.26 -5.30
CA TYR A 116 -1.04 8.05 -4.48
C TYR A 116 -1.22 6.76 -5.29
N ALA A 117 -2.31 6.67 -6.06
CA ALA A 117 -2.59 5.51 -6.89
C ALA A 117 -1.67 5.47 -8.12
N LYS A 118 -1.46 6.61 -8.78
CA LYS A 118 -0.62 6.73 -9.99
C LYS A 118 0.83 6.35 -9.72
N ASN A 119 1.41 6.82 -8.62
CA ASN A 119 2.78 6.47 -8.22
C ASN A 119 2.93 4.95 -8.00
N LEU A 120 1.96 4.32 -7.32
CA LEU A 120 1.98 2.87 -7.13
C LEU A 120 1.85 2.12 -8.46
N ILE A 121 0.95 2.57 -9.34
CA ILE A 121 0.76 1.99 -10.68
C ILE A 121 2.07 2.07 -11.48
N GLU A 122 2.71 3.24 -11.50
CA GLU A 122 3.98 3.45 -12.20
C GLU A 122 5.12 2.65 -11.59
N ALA A 123 5.13 2.39 -10.28
CA ALA A 123 6.09 1.49 -9.67
C ALA A 123 5.98 0.06 -10.25
N TYR A 124 4.75 -0.42 -10.50
CA TYR A 124 4.49 -1.70 -11.18
C TYR A 124 4.87 -1.66 -12.66
N THR A 125 4.37 -0.68 -13.40
CA THR A 125 4.42 -0.68 -14.87
C THR A 125 5.71 -0.11 -15.45
N ARG A 126 6.38 0.80 -14.73
CA ARG A 126 7.60 1.49 -15.18
C ARG A 126 8.80 1.18 -14.31
N GLY A 127 8.61 1.16 -12.99
CA GLY A 127 9.64 0.78 -12.02
C GLY A 127 10.01 -0.70 -12.10
N GLY A 128 9.13 -1.54 -12.64
CA GLY A 128 9.39 -2.96 -12.84
C GLY A 128 9.64 -3.71 -11.53
N ILE A 129 8.96 -3.31 -10.46
CA ILE A 129 9.09 -3.94 -9.13
C ILE A 129 9.09 -5.47 -9.21
N GLU A 130 8.17 -6.08 -9.96
CA GLU A 130 8.12 -7.56 -10.09
C GLU A 130 9.27 -8.14 -10.90
N LYS A 131 9.83 -7.38 -11.85
CA LYS A 131 11.04 -7.81 -12.55
C LYS A 131 12.26 -7.79 -11.61
N LEU A 132 12.29 -6.83 -10.68
CA LEU A 132 13.37 -6.68 -9.69
C LEU A 132 13.24 -7.68 -8.53
N SER A 133 12.02 -7.97 -8.09
CA SER A 133 11.74 -8.86 -6.95
C SER A 133 11.36 -10.28 -7.34
N TYR A 134 11.25 -10.59 -8.64
CA TYR A 134 10.49 -11.73 -9.17
C TYR A 134 8.99 -11.65 -8.81
N ILE A 135 8.18 -12.55 -9.39
CA ILE A 135 6.74 -12.67 -9.04
C ILE A 135 6.63 -13.34 -7.67
N THR A 136 6.64 -12.51 -6.62
CA THR A 136 6.59 -12.97 -5.22
C THR A 136 5.21 -13.52 -4.89
N TYR A 137 4.14 -12.75 -5.12
CA TYR A 137 2.75 -13.14 -4.82
C TYR A 137 1.83 -13.03 -6.02
N THR A 138 0.74 -13.80 -6.02
CA THR A 138 -0.34 -13.59 -6.98
C THR A 138 -1.06 -12.28 -6.69
N HIS A 139 -1.35 -11.53 -7.76
CA HIS A 139 -1.92 -10.19 -7.65
C HIS A 139 -2.88 -9.91 -8.81
N TYR A 140 -3.66 -8.84 -8.65
CA TYR A 140 -4.68 -8.38 -9.59
C TYR A 140 -4.40 -6.97 -10.10
N VAL A 141 -3.11 -6.60 -10.24
CA VAL A 141 -2.67 -5.22 -10.56
C VAL A 141 -3.34 -4.66 -11.81
N HIS A 142 -3.46 -5.44 -12.89
CA HIS A 142 -4.11 -5.00 -14.13
C HIS A 142 -5.56 -4.61 -13.91
N ARG A 143 -6.26 -5.37 -13.06
CA ARG A 143 -7.63 -5.07 -12.68
C ARG A 143 -7.70 -3.80 -11.85
N GLY A 144 -6.79 -3.63 -10.88
CA GLY A 144 -6.69 -2.40 -10.08
C GLY A 144 -6.43 -1.15 -10.91
N ILE A 145 -5.57 -1.24 -11.93
CA ILE A 145 -5.28 -0.14 -12.86
C ILE A 145 -6.54 0.23 -13.67
N LEU A 146 -7.26 -0.76 -14.18
CA LEU A 146 -8.53 -0.54 -14.89
C LEU A 146 -9.59 0.11 -13.98
N GLU A 147 -9.74 -0.40 -12.76
CA GLU A 147 -10.70 0.13 -11.79
C GLU A 147 -10.36 1.56 -11.34
N HIS A 148 -9.07 1.91 -11.26
CA HIS A 148 -8.65 3.29 -11.04
C HIS A 148 -9.16 4.20 -12.17
N ALA A 149 -8.93 3.82 -13.43
CA ALA A 149 -9.41 4.58 -14.59
C ALA A 149 -10.95 4.65 -14.65
N GLN A 150 -11.66 3.60 -14.22
CA GLN A 150 -13.13 3.62 -14.12
C GLN A 150 -13.63 4.59 -13.05
N ALA A 151 -12.92 4.71 -11.93
CA ALA A 151 -13.28 5.63 -10.86
C ALA A 151 -12.94 7.10 -11.20
N THR A 152 -11.83 7.34 -11.91
CA THR A 152 -11.33 8.70 -12.18
C THR A 152 -11.69 9.25 -13.56
N GLY A 153 -12.02 8.38 -14.51
CA GLY A 153 -12.17 8.75 -15.92
C GLY A 153 -10.85 9.03 -16.65
N ASP A 154 -9.68 8.82 -16.02
CA ASP A 154 -8.37 9.13 -16.60
C ASP A 154 -7.89 8.03 -17.57
N ILE A 155 -8.55 7.99 -18.73
CA ILE A 155 -8.20 7.09 -19.84
C ILE A 155 -6.79 7.37 -20.40
N PRO A 156 -6.34 8.64 -20.59
CA PRO A 156 -4.98 8.90 -21.05
C PRO A 156 -3.90 8.27 -20.16
N PHE A 157 -4.05 8.36 -18.83
CA PHE A 157 -3.13 7.70 -17.91
C PHE A 157 -3.17 6.18 -18.08
N LEU A 158 -4.36 5.56 -18.10
CA LEU A 158 -4.50 4.11 -18.34
C LEU A 158 -3.76 3.64 -19.59
N VAL A 159 -3.99 4.32 -20.73
CA VAL A 159 -3.35 4.00 -22.01
C VAL A 159 -1.84 4.12 -21.91
N SER A 160 -1.32 5.13 -21.21
CA SER A 160 0.12 5.31 -21.01
C SER A 160 0.81 4.21 -20.20
N GLN A 161 0.04 3.35 -19.51
CA GLN A 161 0.58 2.24 -18.72
C GLN A 161 0.52 0.88 -19.45
N LEU A 162 -0.05 0.82 -20.66
CA LEU A 162 -0.28 -0.43 -21.39
C LEU A 162 0.99 -1.23 -21.65
N ASP A 163 2.09 -0.61 -22.04
CA ASP A 163 3.34 -1.33 -22.33
C ASP A 163 3.90 -2.03 -21.08
N GLY A 164 3.79 -1.36 -19.92
CA GLY A 164 4.16 -1.95 -18.63
C GLY A 164 3.23 -3.09 -18.24
N MET A 165 1.91 -2.93 -18.45
CA MET A 165 0.93 -3.99 -18.23
C MET A 165 1.20 -5.22 -19.11
N VAL A 166 1.51 -5.03 -20.40
CA VAL A 166 1.90 -6.11 -21.32
C VAL A 166 3.19 -6.80 -20.85
N SER A 167 4.17 -6.03 -20.39
CA SER A 167 5.42 -6.56 -19.85
C SER A 167 5.19 -7.44 -18.61
N ILE A 168 4.36 -6.98 -17.68
CA ILE A 168 3.96 -7.78 -16.51
C ILE A 168 3.22 -9.05 -16.94
N TYR A 169 2.26 -8.94 -17.86
CA TYR A 169 1.53 -10.10 -18.37
C TYR A 169 2.46 -11.16 -18.96
N HIS A 170 3.49 -10.74 -19.71
CA HIS A 170 4.48 -11.66 -20.25
C HIS A 170 5.43 -12.23 -19.19
N LEU A 171 5.73 -11.48 -18.12
CA LEU A 171 6.52 -11.98 -16.98
C LEU A 171 5.86 -13.22 -16.34
N TRP A 172 4.53 -13.24 -16.27
CA TRP A 172 3.76 -14.36 -15.73
C TRP A 172 3.93 -15.68 -16.48
N ASN A 173 4.34 -15.65 -17.76
CA ASN A 173 4.63 -16.88 -18.53
C ASN A 173 5.71 -17.75 -17.86
N THR A 174 6.56 -17.18 -17.00
CA THR A 174 7.55 -17.94 -16.21
C THR A 174 6.92 -18.92 -15.23
N THR A 175 5.64 -18.76 -14.90
CA THR A 175 4.87 -19.63 -13.99
C THR A 175 3.91 -20.57 -14.73
N ARG A 176 3.91 -20.56 -16.06
CA ARG A 176 3.02 -21.39 -16.88
C ARG A 176 3.61 -22.77 -17.12
N ASP A 177 2.84 -23.81 -16.82
CA ASP A 177 3.20 -25.20 -17.16
C ASP A 177 2.90 -25.44 -18.65
N ASN A 178 3.94 -25.81 -19.41
CA ASN A 178 3.83 -26.02 -20.86
C ASN A 178 3.08 -27.29 -21.26
N ARG A 179 2.91 -28.25 -20.34
CA ARG A 179 2.19 -29.50 -20.59
C ARG A 179 0.68 -29.31 -20.37
N THR A 180 0.28 -28.60 -19.32
CA THR A 180 -1.13 -28.35 -19.01
C THR A 180 -1.66 -27.05 -19.61
N GLY A 181 -0.77 -26.11 -19.93
CA GLY A 181 -1.11 -24.77 -20.40
C GLY A 181 -1.65 -23.84 -19.30
N LEU A 182 -1.67 -24.29 -18.04
CA LEU A 182 -2.17 -23.55 -16.88
C LEU A 182 -1.02 -22.82 -16.15
N TYR A 183 -1.35 -21.75 -15.44
CA TYR A 183 -0.45 -21.12 -14.47
C TYR A 183 -0.41 -21.94 -13.19
N HIS A 184 0.78 -22.17 -12.65
CA HIS A 184 0.98 -22.89 -11.39
C HIS A 184 1.61 -21.98 -10.35
N ARG A 185 1.00 -21.96 -9.17
CA ARG A 185 1.47 -21.28 -7.97
C ARG A 185 1.31 -22.24 -6.81
N ASN A 186 2.27 -22.26 -5.89
CA ASN A 186 2.06 -22.96 -4.64
C ASN A 186 1.31 -22.05 -3.64
N PRO A 187 0.67 -22.60 -2.59
CA PRO A 187 -0.14 -21.76 -1.71
C PRO A 187 0.64 -20.69 -0.95
N LEU A 188 1.93 -20.90 -0.69
CA LEU A 188 2.83 -19.87 -0.13
C LEU A 188 2.90 -18.64 -1.05
N GLN A 189 3.05 -18.88 -2.36
CA GLN A 189 3.05 -17.85 -3.41
C GLN A 189 1.69 -17.16 -3.61
N ASP A 190 0.62 -17.67 -3.01
CA ASP A 190 -0.71 -17.04 -2.98
C ASP A 190 -1.02 -16.42 -1.61
N ALA A 191 -0.05 -16.39 -0.68
CA ALA A 191 -0.25 -15.99 0.72
C ALA A 191 -1.38 -16.80 1.42
N GLN A 192 -1.54 -18.07 1.00
CA GLN A 192 -2.51 -19.04 1.52
C GLN A 192 -1.78 -20.26 2.12
N GLU A 193 -0.68 -19.98 2.82
CA GLU A 193 0.03 -20.94 3.65
C GLU A 193 -0.97 -21.69 4.54
N TYR A 194 -0.76 -23.00 4.74
CA TYR A 194 -1.63 -23.88 5.53
C TYR A 194 -3.07 -24.04 4.99
N SER A 195 -3.35 -23.68 3.74
CA SER A 195 -4.53 -24.20 3.04
C SER A 195 -4.42 -25.71 2.82
N LEU A 196 -5.54 -26.41 2.57
CA LEU A 196 -5.54 -27.86 2.31
C LEU A 196 -4.50 -28.28 1.25
N PRO A 197 -4.37 -27.60 0.08
CA PRO A 197 -3.28 -27.91 -0.87
C PRO A 197 -1.89 -27.54 -0.33
N GLY A 198 -1.80 -26.51 0.52
CA GLY A 198 -0.56 -26.02 1.10
C GLY A 198 0.09 -27.01 2.04
N TYR A 199 -0.69 -27.91 2.65
CA TYR A 199 -0.14 -29.03 3.42
C TYR A 199 0.66 -30.01 2.56
N LEU A 200 0.38 -30.10 1.26
CA LEU A 200 1.08 -31.02 0.36
C LEU A 200 2.29 -30.36 -0.34
N THR A 201 2.20 -29.08 -0.69
CA THR A 201 3.22 -28.39 -1.54
C THR A 201 3.55 -26.95 -1.13
N GLY A 202 3.09 -26.49 0.04
CA GLY A 202 3.21 -25.11 0.52
C GLY A 202 4.18 -24.88 1.68
N GLY A 203 4.92 -25.91 2.12
CA GLY A 203 5.92 -25.80 3.17
C GLY A 203 7.20 -25.08 2.74
N PRO A 204 8.08 -24.71 3.70
CA PRO A 204 9.38 -24.11 3.39
C PRO A 204 10.15 -24.96 2.37
N GLY A 205 10.59 -24.35 1.27
CA GLY A 205 11.30 -25.04 0.18
C GLY A 205 10.41 -25.78 -0.84
N GLY A 206 9.08 -25.63 -0.77
CA GLY A 206 8.14 -26.20 -1.75
C GLY A 206 7.72 -27.65 -1.49
N GLY A 207 8.05 -28.19 -0.32
CA GLY A 207 7.59 -29.50 0.16
C GLY A 207 6.27 -29.43 0.93
N PRO A 208 5.84 -30.53 1.56
CA PRO A 208 4.74 -30.52 2.52
C PRO A 208 5.01 -29.50 3.64
N MET A 209 3.96 -28.84 4.14
CA MET A 209 4.08 -28.14 5.43
C MET A 209 4.45 -29.16 6.50
N GLN A 210 5.25 -28.77 7.49
CA GLN A 210 5.63 -29.62 8.62
C GLN A 210 4.44 -30.45 9.11
N GLU A 211 4.63 -31.76 9.30
CA GLU A 211 3.61 -32.64 9.87
C GLU A 211 3.17 -32.06 11.22
N TRP A 212 1.90 -31.67 11.30
CA TRP A 212 1.28 -31.19 12.53
C TRP A 212 1.07 -32.39 13.47
N ASN A 213 2.10 -32.75 14.24
CA ASN A 213 2.01 -33.76 15.30
C ASN A 213 1.43 -33.20 16.61
N ASP A 214 0.60 -32.15 16.55
CA ASP A 214 0.05 -31.51 17.75
C ASP A 214 -1.43 -31.85 17.98
N PHE A 215 -1.67 -33.14 18.26
CA PHE A 215 -2.75 -33.61 19.13
C PHE A 215 -2.19 -34.13 20.47
N GLY A 216 -0.99 -33.69 20.87
CA GLY A 216 -0.43 -34.03 22.20
C GLY A 216 -0.01 -35.49 22.37
N LEU A 217 0.59 -36.11 21.35
CA LEU A 217 1.24 -37.42 21.49
C LEU A 217 2.69 -37.42 20.95
N SER A 218 3.52 -36.51 21.45
CA SER A 218 4.86 -36.83 21.96
C SER A 218 5.64 -35.55 22.29
N SER A 219 5.41 -35.01 23.48
CA SER A 219 6.42 -34.22 24.18
C SER A 219 7.55 -35.15 24.65
N SER A 220 8.41 -35.59 23.74
CA SER A 220 9.73 -36.13 24.11
C SER A 220 10.66 -36.20 22.90
N MET A 221 11.87 -35.68 23.08
CA MET A 221 13.01 -35.58 22.14
C MET A 221 12.96 -34.28 21.31
N GLY A 222 13.61 -33.17 21.67
CA GLY A 222 14.89 -32.99 22.33
C GLY A 222 15.98 -32.74 21.29
N GLY A 223 16.55 -31.53 21.27
CA GLY A 223 17.85 -31.25 20.64
C GLY A 223 17.83 -30.14 19.59
N GLY A 224 18.36 -28.97 19.96
CA GLY A 224 18.55 -27.85 19.03
C GLY A 224 19.77 -27.97 18.12
N LYS A 225 19.79 -27.10 17.11
CA LYS A 225 20.82 -26.10 16.81
C LYS A 225 20.18 -25.04 15.92
#